data_AF-A0AA36EN48-F1
#
_entry.id   AF-A0AA36EN48-F1
#
_cell.length_a   1.000
_cell.length_b   1.000
_cell.length_c   1.000
_cell.angle_alpha   90.00
_cell.angle_beta   90.00
_cell.angle_gamma   90.00
#
_symmetry.space_group_name_H-M   'P 1'
#
loop_
_entity.id
_entity.type
_entity.pdbx_description
1 polymer ?
#
loop_
_entity_poly.entity_id
_entity_poly.type
_entity_poly.pdbx_seq_one_letter_code
_entity_poly.pdbx_strand_id
1 'polypeptide(L)'
;MVHRPLRHNNLHYKPGPEDGKTEMTIEEFTKFLFTFDANNDGAISREELREALKNSGNWFAKWKANRRMKYADTNGDGVIDKDEIPKLAEFAERELNIRIVSY
;
A
#
# COMPACT_ATOMS: atom_id res chain seq x y z
N MET A 1 -8.84 -42.05 -11.24
CA MET A 1 -7.96 -42.14 -10.07
C MET A 1 -8.19 -40.90 -9.23
N VAL A 2 -8.52 -41.11 -7.96
CA VAL A 2 -8.90 -40.09 -6.96
C VAL A 2 -7.64 -39.36 -6.49
N HIS A 3 -7.70 -38.02 -6.35
CA HIS A 3 -7.27 -37.27 -5.15
C HIS A 3 -7.45 -35.74 -5.35
N ARG A 4 -8.39 -35.16 -4.59
CA ARG A 4 -8.41 -33.74 -4.14
C ARG A 4 -7.42 -33.62 -2.95
N PRO A 5 -7.15 -32.44 -2.34
CA PRO A 5 -7.43 -31.03 -2.72
C PRO A 5 -6.20 -30.11 -2.47
N LEU A 6 -6.23 -28.81 -2.85
CA LEU A 6 -5.67 -27.74 -2.00
C LEU A 6 -6.44 -26.43 -2.22
N ARG A 7 -7.32 -26.14 -1.26
CA ARG A 7 -7.72 -24.75 -0.95
C ARG A 7 -6.48 -24.08 -0.37
N HIS A 8 -5.96 -23.06 -1.03
CA HIS A 8 -5.10 -22.09 -0.35
C HIS A 8 -5.70 -20.71 -0.59
N ASN A 9 -6.42 -20.23 0.42
CA ASN A 9 -6.49 -18.80 0.70
C ASN A 9 -5.04 -18.35 0.94
N ASN A 10 -4.47 -17.59 0.02
CA ASN A 10 -3.31 -16.72 0.29
C ASN A 10 -3.24 -15.73 -0.88
N LEU A 11 -3.18 -14.42 -0.57
CA LEU A 11 -3.30 -13.27 -1.50
C LEU A 11 -2.97 -13.59 -2.97
N HIS A 12 -3.87 -13.27 -3.89
CA HIS A 12 -3.61 -13.25 -5.33
C HIS A 12 -2.57 -12.16 -5.66
N TYR A 13 -1.30 -12.37 -5.34
CA TYR A 13 -0.21 -11.69 -6.00
C TYR A 13 -0.05 -12.34 -7.37
N LYS A 14 -0.70 -11.75 -8.39
CA LYS A 14 -0.39 -12.09 -9.77
C LYS A 14 1.02 -11.55 -10.07
N PRO A 15 1.96 -12.37 -10.57
CA PRO A 15 3.18 -11.82 -11.13
C PRO A 15 2.76 -10.87 -12.27
N GLY A 16 3.13 -9.60 -12.15
CA GLY A 16 2.76 -8.58 -13.13
C GLY A 16 3.29 -8.92 -14.53
N PRO A 17 2.75 -8.29 -15.58
CA PRO A 17 3.09 -8.61 -16.96
C PRO A 17 4.55 -8.24 -17.23
N GLU A 18 5.46 -9.22 -17.25
CA GLU A 18 6.82 -9.29 -17.86
C GLU A 18 7.80 -8.08 -17.73
N ASP A 19 7.39 -6.97 -17.11
CA ASP A 19 8.00 -5.63 -17.03
C ASP A 19 8.51 -5.33 -15.60
N GLY A 20 8.43 -6.31 -14.70
CA GLY A 20 8.89 -6.17 -13.31
C GLY A 20 8.03 -5.22 -12.45
N LYS A 21 6.81 -4.89 -12.88
CA LYS A 21 5.84 -4.09 -12.13
C LYS A 21 5.00 -4.96 -11.21
N THR A 22 4.82 -4.55 -9.96
CA THR A 22 3.89 -5.21 -9.02
C THR A 22 2.48 -4.67 -9.30
N GLU A 23 1.54 -5.51 -9.70
CA GLU A 23 0.13 -5.12 -9.84
C GLU A 23 -0.62 -5.36 -8.52
N MET A 24 -1.36 -4.36 -8.05
CA MET A 24 -2.26 -4.48 -6.90
C MET A 24 -3.54 -3.68 -7.13
N THR A 25 -4.64 -4.08 -6.49
CA THR A 25 -5.89 -3.31 -6.59
C THR A 25 -5.87 -2.15 -5.60
N ILE A 26 -6.72 -1.15 -5.82
CA ILE A 26 -6.93 -0.07 -4.84
C ILE A 26 -7.35 -0.63 -3.47
N GLU A 27 -8.13 -1.72 -3.46
CA GLU A 27 -8.55 -2.41 -2.23
C GLU A 27 -7.37 -3.08 -1.50
N GLU A 28 -6.49 -3.76 -2.23
CA GLU A 28 -5.30 -4.39 -1.65
C GLU A 28 -4.29 -3.33 -1.18
N PHE A 29 -4.14 -2.24 -1.92
CA PHE A 29 -3.36 -1.07 -1.49
C PHE A 29 -3.95 -0.48 -0.20
N THR A 30 -5.26 -0.30 -0.16
CA THR A 30 -5.99 0.21 1.01
C THR A 30 -5.83 -0.71 2.22
N LYS A 31 -5.98 -2.03 2.05
CA LYS A 31 -5.72 -2.99 3.14
C LYS A 31 -4.29 -2.95 3.62
N PHE A 32 -3.34 -2.89 2.69
CA PHE A 32 -1.94 -2.79 3.01
C PHE A 32 -1.62 -1.52 3.80
N LEU A 33 -2.23 -0.39 3.42
CA LEU A 33 -2.22 0.84 4.21
C LEU A 33 -2.80 0.63 5.61
N PHE A 34 -3.98 0.00 5.73
CA PHE A 34 -4.56 -0.32 7.03
C PHE A 34 -3.76 -1.33 7.86
N THR A 35 -2.79 -2.06 7.31
CA THR A 35 -1.87 -2.84 8.15
C THR A 35 -0.91 -1.97 8.96
N PHE A 36 -0.78 -0.69 8.59
CA PHE A 36 0.03 0.30 9.29
C PHE A 36 -0.77 1.14 10.27
N ASP A 37 -2.08 1.22 10.07
CA ASP A 37 -3.03 1.84 10.99
C ASP A 37 -3.07 1.01 12.29
N ALA A 38 -2.24 1.42 13.24
CA ALA A 38 -2.03 0.71 14.49
C ALA A 38 -3.17 0.98 15.47
N ASN A 39 -3.74 2.19 15.42
CA ASN A 39 -4.85 2.60 16.26
C ASN A 39 -6.23 2.26 15.66
N ASN A 40 -6.28 1.82 14.40
CA ASN A 40 -7.48 1.48 13.63
C ASN A 40 -8.47 2.65 13.52
N ASP A 41 -7.96 3.88 13.41
CA ASP A 41 -8.78 5.09 13.29
C ASP A 41 -9.32 5.30 11.87
N GLY A 42 -8.80 4.56 10.88
CA GLY A 42 -9.21 4.68 9.50
C GLY A 42 -8.38 5.66 8.67
N ALA A 43 -7.35 6.26 9.27
CA ALA A 43 -6.32 7.05 8.63
C ALA A 43 -4.92 6.58 9.09
N ILE A 44 -3.87 6.94 8.33
CA ILE A 44 -2.49 6.65 8.73
C ILE A 44 -1.82 7.95 9.17
N SER A 45 -1.53 8.04 10.46
CA SER A 45 -0.78 9.17 10.99
C SER A 45 0.71 9.13 10.60
N ARG A 46 1.37 10.28 10.59
CA ARG A 46 2.82 10.36 10.36
C ARG A 46 3.63 9.46 11.30
N GLU A 47 3.18 9.29 12.53
CA GLU A 47 3.81 8.42 13.53
C GLU A 47 3.66 6.94 13.15
N GLU A 48 2.44 6.52 12.81
CA GLU A 48 2.13 5.16 12.37
C GLU A 48 2.86 4.81 11.07
N LEU A 49 2.88 5.73 10.11
CA LEU A 49 3.66 5.58 8.89
C LEU A 49 5.15 5.41 9.20
N ARG A 50 5.69 6.16 10.17
CA ARG A 50 7.10 6.06 10.58
C ARG A 50 7.41 4.74 11.28
N GLU A 51 6.51 4.22 12.10
CA GLU A 51 6.64 2.91 12.73
C GLU A 51 6.54 1.78 11.70
N ALA A 52 5.59 1.90 10.77
CA ALA A 52 5.48 1.08 9.59
C ALA A 52 6.76 1.06 8.74
N LEU A 53 7.38 2.22 8.50
CA LEU A 53 8.67 2.31 7.78
C LEU A 53 9.77 1.51 8.48
N LYS A 54 9.80 1.52 9.82
CA LYS A 54 10.79 0.79 10.61
C LYS A 54 10.58 -0.73 10.52
N ASN A 55 9.33 -1.18 10.53
CA ASN A 55 8.99 -2.61 10.47
C ASN A 55 9.02 -3.19 9.04
N SER A 56 8.61 -2.41 8.03
CA SER A 56 8.45 -2.86 6.64
C SER A 56 9.76 -2.74 5.83
N GLY A 57 10.88 -3.06 6.48
CA GLY A 57 12.25 -2.86 6.02
C GLY A 57 12.45 -3.03 4.51
N ASN A 58 13.12 -2.05 3.91
CA ASN A 58 13.51 -1.90 2.50
C ASN A 58 12.52 -1.25 1.52
N TRP A 59 11.28 -1.73 1.39
CA TRP A 59 10.37 -1.18 0.36
C TRP A 59 9.96 0.24 0.71
N PHE A 60 9.53 0.40 1.96
CA PHE A 60 9.09 1.66 2.54
C PHE A 60 10.27 2.54 2.99
N ALA A 61 11.44 1.97 3.26
CA ALA A 61 12.63 2.76 3.62
C ALA A 61 13.18 3.59 2.43
N LYS A 62 13.13 3.07 1.19
CA LYS A 62 13.33 3.89 -0.03
C LYS A 62 12.22 4.94 -0.20
N TRP A 63 11.09 4.70 0.45
CA TRP A 63 9.93 5.56 0.53
C TRP A 63 10.13 6.65 1.60
N LYS A 64 10.90 7.72 1.31
CA LYS A 64 11.06 8.86 2.25
C LYS A 64 9.70 9.38 2.74
N ALA A 65 9.18 8.91 3.88
CA ALA A 65 7.83 9.21 4.38
C ALA A 65 7.50 10.71 4.28
N ASN A 66 8.45 11.57 4.64
CA ASN A 66 8.25 13.01 4.60
C ASN A 66 7.87 13.58 3.22
N ARG A 67 8.43 13.06 2.12
CA ARG A 67 8.13 13.56 0.77
C ARG A 67 6.77 13.07 0.27
N ARG A 68 6.32 11.94 0.79
CA ARG A 68 5.13 11.21 0.34
C ARG A 68 3.91 11.61 1.11
N MET A 69 4.09 11.76 2.42
CA MET A 69 3.15 12.41 3.30
C MET A 69 2.73 13.73 2.66
N LYS A 70 3.68 14.62 2.40
CA LYS A 70 3.41 15.93 1.79
C LYS A 70 2.78 15.90 0.38
N TYR A 71 2.83 14.76 -0.32
CA TYR A 71 2.20 14.61 -1.63
C TYR A 71 0.77 14.06 -1.53
N ALA A 72 0.53 13.14 -0.59
CA ALA A 72 -0.78 12.55 -0.37
C ALA A 72 -1.66 13.39 0.56
N ASP A 73 -1.08 13.84 1.69
CA ASP A 73 -1.62 14.79 2.66
C ASP A 73 -1.83 16.15 1.97
N THR A 74 -2.99 16.28 1.36
CA THR A 74 -3.42 17.47 0.61
C THR A 74 -4.17 18.42 1.53
N ASN A 75 -4.84 17.87 2.54
CA ASN A 75 -5.59 18.63 3.53
C ASN A 75 -4.65 19.27 4.58
N GLY A 76 -3.40 18.78 4.71
CA GLY A 76 -2.37 19.28 5.60
C GLY A 76 -2.54 18.85 7.06
N ASP A 77 -3.36 17.84 7.35
CA ASP A 77 -3.69 17.40 8.70
C ASP A 77 -2.62 16.48 9.31
N GLY A 78 -1.66 16.02 8.50
CA GLY A 78 -0.58 15.16 8.94
C GLY A 78 -0.97 13.69 9.09
N VAL A 79 -2.13 13.29 8.57
CA VAL A 79 -2.56 11.90 8.41
C VAL A 79 -2.84 11.61 6.93
N ILE A 80 -3.07 10.34 6.58
CA ILE A 80 -3.53 9.94 5.24
C ILE A 80 -4.88 9.27 5.42
N ASP A 81 -5.93 10.00 5.07
CA ASP A 81 -7.30 9.51 5.13
C ASP A 81 -7.71 8.80 3.83
N LYS A 82 -8.93 8.24 3.82
CA LYS A 82 -9.48 7.45 2.71
C LYS A 82 -9.63 8.24 1.41
N ASP A 83 -9.89 9.54 1.50
CA ASP A 83 -9.99 10.45 0.36
C ASP A 83 -8.60 10.77 -0.23
N GLU A 84 -7.54 10.57 0.55
CA GLU A 84 -6.14 10.77 0.16
C GLU A 84 -5.43 9.49 -0.32
N ILE A 85 -5.98 8.31 -0.01
CA ILE A 85 -5.48 7.01 -0.51
C ILE A 85 -5.30 6.99 -2.04
N PRO A 86 -6.23 7.49 -2.88
CA PRO A 86 -6.06 7.50 -4.34
C PRO A 86 -4.86 8.33 -4.81
N LYS A 87 -4.56 9.45 -4.13
CA LYS A 87 -3.39 10.28 -4.45
C LYS A 87 -2.10 9.58 -4.04
N LEU A 88 -2.12 8.90 -2.89
CA LEU A 88 -1.01 8.09 -2.45
C LEU A 88 -0.75 6.91 -3.40
N ALA A 89 -1.82 6.31 -3.92
CA ALA A 89 -1.76 5.25 -4.93
C ALA A 89 -1.08 5.77 -6.21
N GLU A 90 -1.55 6.88 -6.79
CA GLU A 90 -0.94 7.49 -7.98
C GLU A 90 0.56 7.78 -7.77
N PHE A 91 0.93 8.25 -6.58
CA PHE A 91 2.33 8.49 -6.23
C PHE A 91 3.14 7.18 -6.16
N ALA A 92 2.55 6.12 -5.58
CA ALA A 92 3.16 4.80 -5.53
C ALA A 92 3.37 4.23 -6.94
N GLU A 93 2.43 4.42 -7.86
CA GLU A 93 2.57 3.93 -9.23
C GLU A 93 3.77 4.55 -9.95
N ARG A 94 3.98 5.84 -9.75
CA ARG A 94 5.07 6.60 -10.38
C ARG A 94 6.44 6.33 -9.75
N GLU A 95 6.49 6.07 -8.46
CA GLU A 95 7.75 6.02 -7.70
C GLU A 95 8.16 4.61 -7.24
N LEU A 96 7.24 3.63 -7.23
CA LEU A 96 7.50 2.26 -6.76
C LEU A 96 7.44 1.19 -7.84
N ASN A 97 7.21 1.56 -9.11
CA ASN A 97 6.98 0.60 -10.19
C ASN A 97 5.82 -0.37 -9.84
N ILE A 98 4.80 0.14 -9.14
CA ILE A 98 3.55 -0.58 -8.86
C ILE A 98 2.53 -0.14 -9.90
N ARG A 99 1.61 -1.01 -10.27
CA ARG A 99 0.40 -0.65 -11.02
C ARG A 99 -0.80 -0.83 -10.12
N ILE A 100 -1.54 0.24 -9.86
CA ILE A 100 -2.72 0.21 -9.00
C ILE A 100 -3.96 0.26 -9.89
N VAL A 101 -4.70 -0.84 -9.91
CA VAL A 101 -5.91 -0.95 -10.72
C VAL A 101 -7.15 -0.75 -9.85
N SER A 102 -8.03 0.16 -10.27
CA SER A 102 -9.40 0.25 -9.76
C SER A 102 -10.29 -0.62 -10.65
N TYR A 103 -10.78 -1.76 -10.13
CA TYR A 103 -11.78 -2.57 -10.82
C TYR A 103 -13.19 -2.09 -10.51
#